data_AF-A0A7C7YU83-F1
#
_entry.id   AF-A0A7C7YU83-F1
#
_cell.length_a   1.000
_cell.length_b   1.000
_cell.length_c   1.000
_cell.angle_alpha   90.00
_cell.angle_beta   90.00
_cell.angle_gamma   90.00
#
_symmetry.space_group_name_H-M   'P 1'
#
loop_
_entity.id
_entity.type
_entity.pdbx_description
1 polymer ?
#
loop_
_entity_poly.entity_id
_entity_poly.type
_entity_poly.pdbx_seq_one_letter_code
_entity_poly.pdbx_strand_id
1 'polypeptide(L)'
;MAYPDAMIPIQLVLASLLAAPQAAPLEVNYRVQLAEPGAARLELTLDIDDLPYYSGPLMLAMGRGFSLARLEGPALLRQPQAKSGAGEDLRLMSPRPFVWLAVRPEDGQLNVTWSVPSNLRGRSEVLAVGDSYEWPFMAKDHGLLHTASLLMIPVGPKLRPRVEIDLPEGWQVASSWPRDDEGFLWPPSRAALGNDYLAIGNWSRREFRNERITVTVVAPVEHEDWLEPALGVIERLVPAELEVFGVTPAASFLFVLESTPAGDLAGSAKSTSLVLAMPAGLKGGALTDSLTRLVAHEFFHTWEQSRFASPPELRWFQEGFCDYYAYLISARLELLSWTDFTSRLADCLELWTSISATSEMTLESAGNLELFSTSRRARDLVYGGGMALAALTDRRIRAAQPGASLDEFMRALYNNPRWGDPRSNPGKRSPTPDDFEATLARFVGAESAAELLALSRMRETPKLVQLFRDAGADIASEEHAAKPHLDATLKGTTVTKIEQGGLAQKLGLLVGDELLVVNGSPCDSREQIERLTLQPSEGRMQCSLKRGGQTLELTLEIAKRVIFLVDPRPWKQHQASPAAQPPAQD
;
A
#
# COMPACT_ATOMS: atom_id res chain seq x y z
N MET A 1 9.45 16.82 5.48
CA MET A 1 10.83 16.27 5.44
C MET A 1 10.81 15.18 4.39
N ALA A 2 11.19 15.52 3.15
CA ALA A 2 11.14 14.58 2.04
C ALA A 2 12.02 13.37 2.38
N TYR A 3 11.49 12.15 2.26
CA TYR A 3 12.31 11.00 1.90
C TYR A 3 12.32 10.99 0.38
N PRO A 4 13.28 11.69 -0.26
CA PRO A 4 13.61 11.31 -1.61
C PRO A 4 14.23 9.91 -1.45
N ASP A 5 13.58 8.89 -1.99
CA ASP A 5 14.38 8.08 -2.89
C ASP A 5 14.79 9.03 -3.99
N ALA A 6 15.94 9.68 -3.75
CA ALA A 6 16.58 10.50 -4.73
C ALA A 6 16.91 9.57 -5.89
N MET A 7 16.02 9.53 -6.86
CA MET A 7 16.44 9.72 -8.23
C MET A 7 17.49 10.85 -8.22
N ILE A 8 18.72 10.47 -8.57
CA ILE A 8 19.83 11.27 -9.11
C ILE A 8 20.97 11.61 -8.11
N PRO A 9 22.25 11.27 -8.41
CA PRO A 9 22.77 10.29 -9.35
C PRO A 9 23.67 9.24 -8.65
N ILE A 10 23.33 7.95 -8.77
CA ILE A 10 24.35 6.89 -8.77
C ILE A 10 25.09 6.91 -10.13
N GLN A 11 25.46 8.10 -10.64
CA GLN A 11 26.24 8.24 -11.87
C GLN A 11 27.70 8.63 -11.60
N LEU A 12 28.11 8.88 -10.34
CA LEU A 12 29.48 9.32 -10.03
C LEU A 12 30.31 8.38 -9.15
N VAL A 13 29.82 7.16 -8.89
CA VAL A 13 30.68 6.01 -8.50
C VAL A 13 30.49 4.81 -9.43
N LEU A 14 29.50 4.84 -10.34
CA LEU A 14 29.31 3.80 -11.38
C LEU A 14 30.02 4.11 -12.71
N ALA A 15 30.85 5.14 -12.77
CA ALA A 15 31.65 5.46 -13.96
C ALA A 15 32.98 4.69 -13.96
N SER A 16 32.93 3.35 -13.88
CA SER A 16 34.05 2.43 -14.20
C SER A 16 33.63 0.95 -14.30
N LEU A 17 32.34 0.62 -14.45
CA LEU A 17 31.93 -0.74 -14.83
C LEU A 17 31.66 -0.77 -16.33
N LEU A 18 32.75 -0.74 -17.10
CA LEU A 18 32.79 -1.29 -18.44
C LEU A 18 32.13 -2.68 -18.38
N ALA A 19 31.24 -2.95 -19.35
CA ALA A 19 30.49 -4.18 -19.52
C ALA A 19 31.31 -5.42 -19.13
N ALA A 20 31.17 -5.85 -17.87
CA ALA A 20 31.65 -7.15 -17.45
C ALA A 20 30.73 -8.19 -18.12
N PRO A 21 31.27 -9.33 -18.58
CA PRO A 21 30.43 -10.45 -19.01
C PRO A 21 29.41 -10.74 -17.91
N GLN A 22 28.19 -11.12 -18.30
CA GLN A 22 27.07 -11.36 -17.40
C GLN A 22 27.50 -12.35 -16.30
N ALA A 23 27.96 -11.81 -15.17
CA ALA A 23 28.54 -12.62 -14.11
C ALA A 23 27.48 -13.58 -13.59
N ALA A 24 27.90 -14.79 -13.24
CA ALA A 24 27.02 -15.73 -12.56
C ALA A 24 26.38 -15.03 -11.34
N PRO A 25 25.11 -15.33 -11.01
CA PRO A 25 24.49 -14.80 -9.81
C PRO A 25 25.37 -15.07 -8.58
N LEU A 26 25.52 -14.08 -7.71
CA LEU A 26 26.23 -14.22 -6.44
C LEU A 26 25.39 -15.08 -5.50
N GLU A 27 25.93 -16.23 -5.10
CA GLU A 27 25.36 -17.08 -4.05
C GLU A 27 25.50 -16.36 -2.71
N VAL A 28 24.37 -16.18 -2.00
CA VAL A 28 24.34 -15.51 -0.70
C VAL A 28 23.51 -16.34 0.26
N ASN A 29 24.10 -16.71 1.39
CA ASN A 29 23.46 -17.53 2.40
C ASN A 29 23.12 -16.66 3.61
N TYR A 30 21.86 -16.68 4.02
CA TYR A 30 21.41 -16.01 5.22
C TYR A 30 21.02 -17.02 6.28
N ARG A 31 21.34 -16.73 7.53
CA ARG A 31 20.76 -17.40 8.69
C ARG A 31 20.09 -16.39 9.59
N VAL A 32 18.82 -16.63 9.93
CA VAL A 32 18.05 -15.84 10.90
C VAL A 32 17.73 -16.74 12.08
N GLN A 33 18.27 -16.43 13.25
CA GLN A 33 18.14 -17.25 14.44
C GLN A 33 17.31 -16.56 15.53
N LEU A 34 16.31 -17.29 16.03
CA LEU A 34 15.58 -16.97 17.25
C LEU A 34 15.90 -18.04 18.31
N ALA A 35 16.73 -17.69 19.29
CA ALA A 35 17.25 -18.68 20.24
C ALA A 35 16.17 -19.33 21.14
N GLU A 36 15.16 -18.56 21.54
CA GLU A 36 14.07 -19.04 22.40
C GLU A 36 12.78 -18.24 22.14
N PRO A 37 11.59 -18.81 22.46
CA PRO A 37 10.32 -18.10 22.35
C PRO A 37 10.32 -16.80 23.15
N GLY A 38 9.88 -15.70 22.53
CA GLY A 38 9.87 -14.38 23.18
C GLY A 38 11.24 -13.73 23.35
N ALA A 39 12.33 -14.30 22.80
CA ALA A 39 13.64 -13.66 22.82
C ALA A 39 13.54 -12.24 22.25
N ALA A 40 14.18 -11.27 22.92
CA ALA A 40 14.08 -9.86 22.55
C ALA A 40 14.82 -9.49 21.25
N ARG A 41 15.58 -10.42 20.68
CA ARG A 41 16.41 -10.19 19.49
C ARG A 41 16.51 -11.41 18.59
N LEU A 42 16.80 -11.12 17.32
CA LEU A 42 17.18 -12.08 16.30
C LEU A 42 18.68 -11.91 16.01
N GLU A 43 19.39 -13.02 15.88
CA GLU A 43 20.78 -13.05 15.42
C GLU A 43 20.80 -13.36 13.92
N LEU A 44 21.59 -12.61 13.15
CA LEU A 44 21.61 -12.70 11.70
C LEU A 44 23.04 -12.88 11.18
N THR A 45 23.15 -13.72 10.16
CA THR A 45 24.38 -13.96 9.42
C THR A 45 24.13 -13.85 7.92
N LEU A 46 25.08 -13.27 7.19
CA LEU A 46 25.21 -13.32 5.74
C LEU A 46 26.57 -13.93 5.40
N ASP A 47 26.58 -15.05 4.68
CA ASP A 47 27.76 -15.72 4.17
C ASP A 47 27.81 -15.66 2.65
N ILE A 48 28.98 -15.30 2.12
CA ILE A 48 29.30 -15.27 0.69
C ILE A 48 30.62 -16.00 0.50
N ASP A 49 30.60 -17.15 -0.17
CA ASP A 49 31.79 -18.00 -0.30
C ASP A 49 32.71 -17.59 -1.45
N ASP A 50 32.16 -17.05 -2.53
CA ASP A 50 32.89 -16.65 -3.74
C ASP A 50 32.53 -15.22 -4.14
N LEU A 51 33.03 -14.25 -3.36
CA LEU A 51 32.88 -12.85 -3.69
C LEU A 51 33.85 -12.46 -4.82
N PRO A 52 33.35 -12.12 -6.03
CA PRO A 52 34.23 -11.88 -7.16
C PRO A 52 35.02 -10.59 -6.99
N TYR A 53 36.10 -10.45 -7.77
CA TYR A 53 36.91 -9.24 -7.77
C TYR A 53 36.12 -8.07 -8.37
N TYR A 54 35.71 -7.13 -7.51
CA TYR A 54 35.15 -5.84 -7.90
C TYR A 54 36.20 -4.73 -7.78
N SER A 55 36.04 -3.65 -8.53
CA SER A 55 36.90 -2.46 -8.44
C SER A 55 36.65 -1.60 -7.18
N GLY A 56 36.10 -2.18 -6.11
CA GLY A 56 35.70 -1.46 -4.89
C GLY A 56 35.04 -2.36 -3.83
N PRO A 57 34.65 -1.79 -2.68
CA PRO A 57 33.97 -2.54 -1.61
C PRO A 57 32.57 -3.01 -2.02
N LEU A 58 32.12 -4.13 -1.46
CA LEU A 58 30.75 -4.60 -1.62
C LEU A 58 29.80 -3.71 -0.83
N MET A 59 28.81 -3.13 -1.49
CA MET A 59 27.77 -2.37 -0.82
C MET A 59 26.66 -3.31 -0.32
N LEU A 60 26.35 -3.25 0.97
CA LEU A 60 25.21 -3.90 1.60
C LEU A 60 24.18 -2.83 1.94
N ALA A 61 22.90 -3.10 1.69
CA ALA A 61 21.82 -2.20 2.07
C ALA A 61 20.69 -2.96 2.75
N MET A 62 20.12 -2.35 3.80
CA MET A 62 18.91 -2.83 4.44
C MET A 62 17.69 -2.10 3.84
N GLY A 63 16.64 -2.85 3.56
CA GLY A 63 15.41 -2.32 2.97
C GLY A 63 14.69 -1.33 3.88
N ARG A 64 13.82 -0.50 3.29
CA ARG A 64 12.88 0.34 4.01
C ARG A 64 11.55 0.30 3.27
N GLY A 65 10.66 -0.61 3.68
CA GLY A 65 9.27 -0.58 3.24
C GLY A 65 8.58 0.71 3.67
N PHE A 66 7.33 0.94 3.25
CA PHE A 66 6.60 2.20 3.45
C PHE A 66 6.61 2.67 4.92
N SER A 67 6.15 1.84 5.86
CA SER A 67 6.12 2.21 7.29
C SER A 67 7.51 2.34 7.91
N LEU A 68 8.46 1.51 7.47
CA LEU A 68 9.85 1.51 7.96
C LEU A 68 10.66 2.70 7.46
N ALA A 69 10.21 3.38 6.39
CA ALA A 69 10.89 4.55 5.84
C ALA A 69 11.01 5.69 6.86
N ARG A 70 10.18 5.70 7.92
CA ARG A 70 10.24 6.72 8.98
C ARG A 70 11.40 6.54 9.96
N LEU A 71 12.05 5.38 9.96
CA LEU A 71 13.20 5.13 10.83
C LEU A 71 14.40 5.99 10.40
N GLU A 72 14.95 6.76 11.34
CA GLU A 72 16.18 7.54 11.13
C GLU A 72 17.39 6.63 10.84
N GLY A 73 17.38 5.41 11.38
CA GLY A 73 18.42 4.41 11.19
C GLY A 73 17.93 2.98 11.41
N PRO A 74 18.71 1.98 10.98
CA PRO A 74 18.35 0.58 11.17
C PRO A 74 18.28 0.28 12.67
N ALA A 75 17.28 -0.50 13.08
CA ALA A 75 17.06 -0.85 14.47
C ALA A 75 18.07 -1.93 14.94
N LEU A 76 19.37 -1.67 14.85
CA LEU A 76 20.41 -2.63 15.24
C LEU A 76 20.59 -2.64 16.76
N LEU A 77 20.63 -3.84 17.34
CA LEU A 77 21.06 -4.05 18.73
C LEU A 77 22.57 -4.29 18.82
N ARG A 78 23.13 -4.95 17.80
CA ARG A 78 24.57 -5.11 17.61
C ARG A 78 24.95 -4.58 16.24
N GLN A 79 25.96 -3.71 16.19
CA GLN A 79 26.49 -3.21 14.92
C GLN A 79 27.06 -4.35 14.09
N PRO A 80 26.92 -4.31 12.75
CA PRO A 80 27.41 -5.38 11.91
C PRO A 80 28.92 -5.52 11.99
N GLN A 81 29.38 -6.77 12.06
CA GLN A 81 30.79 -7.15 12.01
C GLN A 81 31.02 -8.01 10.78
N ALA A 82 32.15 -7.80 10.10
CA ALA A 82 32.52 -8.56 8.91
C ALA A 82 33.81 -9.33 9.16
N LYS A 83 33.89 -10.57 8.67
CA LYS A 83 35.07 -11.44 8.76
C LYS A 83 35.37 -12.14 7.44
N SER A 84 36.65 -12.47 7.23
CA SER A 84 37.08 -13.36 6.15
C SER A 84 36.78 -14.83 6.46
N GLY A 85 36.99 -15.72 5.49
CA GLY A 85 36.93 -17.17 5.69
C GLY A 85 37.97 -17.69 6.70
N ALA A 86 39.12 -17.03 6.77
CA ALA A 86 40.13 -17.27 7.80
C ALA A 86 39.79 -16.70 9.19
N GLY A 87 38.66 -15.98 9.32
CA GLY A 87 38.20 -15.39 10.57
C GLY A 87 38.84 -14.03 10.91
N GLU A 88 39.54 -13.41 9.97
CA GLU A 88 40.13 -12.08 10.14
C GLU A 88 39.06 -11.00 10.12
N ASP A 89 39.15 -10.03 11.03
CA ASP A 89 38.20 -8.91 11.08
C ASP A 89 38.37 -8.00 9.86
N LEU A 90 37.27 -7.79 9.13
CA LEU A 90 37.21 -6.93 7.96
C LEU A 90 36.62 -5.56 8.31
N ARG A 91 37.13 -4.53 7.66
CA ARG A 91 36.59 -3.18 7.82
C ARG A 91 35.22 -3.08 7.15
N LEU A 92 34.23 -2.69 7.94
CA LEU A 92 32.88 -2.33 7.48
C LEU A 92 32.62 -0.84 7.72
N MET A 93 32.36 -0.09 6.67
CA MET A 93 32.12 1.36 6.75
C MET A 93 30.65 1.67 6.52
N SER A 94 30.02 2.48 7.38
CA SER A 94 28.62 2.92 7.22
C SER A 94 28.58 4.37 6.71
N PRO A 95 28.60 4.63 5.39
CA PRO A 95 28.64 6.00 4.86
C PRO A 95 27.36 6.79 5.15
N ARG A 96 26.24 6.10 5.38
CA ARG A 96 24.94 6.68 5.73
C ARG A 96 24.07 5.61 6.41
N PRO A 97 22.93 5.97 7.05
CA PRO A 97 22.01 4.99 7.61
C PRO A 97 21.60 3.94 6.57
N PHE A 98 21.43 2.69 7.03
CA PHE A 98 20.99 1.53 6.24
C PHE A 98 21.96 1.06 5.14
N VAL A 99 23.17 1.61 5.03
CA VAL A 99 24.14 1.24 4.01
C VAL A 99 25.49 0.97 4.64
N TRP A 100 26.11 -0.15 4.24
CA TRP A 100 27.44 -0.54 4.65
C TRP A 100 28.30 -0.86 3.42
N LEU A 101 29.61 -0.61 3.54
CA LEU A 101 30.63 -0.94 2.56
C LEU A 101 31.58 -1.94 3.20
N ALA A 102 31.54 -3.18 2.73
CA ALA A 102 32.42 -4.26 3.16
C ALA A 102 33.63 -4.34 2.25
N VAL A 103 34.83 -4.28 2.83
CA VAL A 103 36.07 -4.56 2.07
C VAL A 103 36.05 -6.02 1.64
N ARG A 104 36.37 -6.28 0.37
CA ARG A 104 36.49 -7.64 -0.14
C ARG A 104 37.70 -8.32 0.55
N PRO A 105 37.52 -9.50 1.16
CA PRO A 105 38.63 -10.29 1.68
C PRO A 105 39.43 -10.96 0.56
N GLU A 106 40.71 -11.25 0.79
CA GLU A 106 41.59 -11.84 -0.24
C GLU A 106 41.07 -13.21 -0.70
N ASP A 107 40.66 -14.04 0.26
CA ASP A 107 40.10 -15.39 0.07
C ASP A 107 38.71 -15.42 -0.60
N GLY A 108 38.07 -14.25 -0.78
CA GLY A 108 36.74 -14.13 -1.36
C GLY A 108 35.58 -14.54 -0.45
N GLN A 109 35.87 -15.02 0.78
CA GLN A 109 34.85 -15.46 1.74
C GLN A 109 34.48 -14.33 2.68
N LEU A 110 33.23 -13.87 2.64
CA LEU A 110 32.73 -12.79 3.49
C LEU A 110 31.62 -13.31 4.40
N ASN A 111 31.85 -13.26 5.71
CA ASN A 111 30.86 -13.49 6.75
C ASN A 111 30.48 -12.14 7.39
N VAL A 112 29.19 -11.81 7.47
CA VAL A 112 28.69 -10.60 8.15
C VAL A 112 27.67 -11.00 9.20
N THR A 113 27.83 -10.53 10.44
CA THR A 113 26.92 -10.82 11.55
C THR A 113 26.36 -9.55 12.17
N TRP A 114 25.08 -9.55 12.53
CA TRP A 114 24.40 -8.45 13.23
C TRP A 114 23.21 -8.96 14.04
N SER A 115 22.64 -8.10 14.89
CA SER A 115 21.44 -8.43 15.66
C SER A 115 20.41 -7.31 15.59
N VAL A 116 19.14 -7.66 15.50
CA VAL A 116 17.98 -6.75 15.45
C VAL A 116 16.99 -7.13 16.55
N PRO A 117 16.14 -6.21 17.04
CA PRO A 117 15.08 -6.57 17.97
C PRO A 117 14.06 -7.46 17.25
N SER A 118 13.53 -8.44 17.97
CA SER A 118 12.47 -9.33 17.46
C SER A 118 11.10 -8.64 17.40
N ASN A 119 10.94 -7.51 18.09
CA ASN A 119 9.70 -6.75 18.15
C ASN A 119 9.97 -5.25 17.99
N LEU A 120 9.39 -4.66 16.94
CA LEU A 120 9.37 -3.22 16.71
C LEU A 120 7.96 -2.63 16.85
N ARG A 121 6.92 -3.46 16.69
CA ARG A 121 5.51 -3.06 16.76
C ARG A 121 5.14 -2.37 18.07
N GLY A 122 5.74 -2.78 19.19
CA GLY A 122 5.44 -2.25 20.53
C GLY A 122 6.03 -0.87 20.85
N ARG A 123 6.79 -0.25 19.93
CA ARG A 123 7.42 1.05 20.17
C ARG A 123 6.38 2.18 20.13
N SER A 124 6.51 3.16 21.03
CA SER A 124 5.51 4.24 21.15
C SER A 124 5.43 5.09 19.88
N GLU A 125 6.54 5.31 19.19
CA GLU A 125 6.58 6.01 17.90
C GLU A 125 5.91 5.23 16.77
N VAL A 126 5.79 3.90 16.88
CA VAL A 126 5.10 3.05 15.89
C VAL A 126 3.60 3.04 16.16
N LEU A 127 3.20 2.86 17.42
CA LEU A 127 1.79 2.85 17.82
C LEU A 127 1.10 4.19 17.56
N ALA A 128 1.84 5.30 17.52
CA ALA A 128 1.29 6.63 17.28
C ALA A 128 0.81 6.89 15.84
N VAL A 129 1.18 6.06 14.85
CA VAL A 129 0.95 6.37 13.42
C VAL A 129 -0.03 5.41 12.73
N GLY A 130 -0.59 4.45 13.47
CA GLY A 130 -1.69 3.60 12.99
C GLY A 130 -1.34 2.55 11.93
N ASP A 131 -0.06 2.39 11.59
CA ASP A 131 0.45 1.41 10.63
C ASP A 131 1.26 0.28 11.27
N SER A 132 1.06 0.06 12.58
CA SER A 132 1.79 -0.93 13.38
C SER A 132 1.66 -2.38 12.87
N TYR A 133 0.61 -2.67 12.09
CA TYR A 133 0.42 -3.96 11.42
C TYR A 133 1.55 -4.29 10.42
N GLU A 134 2.21 -3.29 9.83
CA GLU A 134 3.34 -3.51 8.91
C GLU A 134 4.65 -3.87 9.62
N TRP A 135 4.71 -3.67 10.94
CA TRP A 135 5.94 -3.81 11.71
C TRP A 135 6.10 -5.22 12.27
N PRO A 136 7.36 -5.72 12.34
CA PRO A 136 7.61 -7.03 12.91
C PRO A 136 7.26 -7.03 14.40
N PHE A 137 6.74 -8.17 14.85
CA PHE A 137 6.45 -8.40 16.25
C PHE A 137 6.79 -9.83 16.65
N MET A 138 6.93 -10.00 17.96
CA MET A 138 7.09 -11.28 18.61
C MET A 138 6.07 -11.36 19.74
N ALA A 139 5.15 -12.32 19.64
CA ALA A 139 4.26 -12.73 20.71
C ALA A 139 4.87 -13.91 21.49
N LYS A 140 4.08 -14.56 22.35
CA LYS A 140 4.56 -15.64 23.21
C LYS A 140 4.91 -16.91 22.44
N ASP A 141 4.10 -17.26 21.45
CA ASP A 141 4.18 -18.53 20.72
C ASP A 141 4.25 -18.36 19.20
N HIS A 142 4.18 -17.12 18.70
CA HIS A 142 4.27 -16.81 17.28
C HIS A 142 4.88 -15.40 17.06
N GLY A 143 5.26 -15.10 15.83
CA GLY A 143 5.73 -13.79 15.43
C GLY A 143 5.63 -13.57 13.93
N LEU A 144 5.68 -12.31 13.53
CA LEU A 144 5.74 -11.89 12.14
C LEU A 144 7.06 -11.19 11.90
N LEU A 145 7.86 -11.77 11.01
CA LEU A 145 9.08 -11.17 10.51
C LEU A 145 8.77 -10.31 9.29
N HIS A 146 9.42 -9.15 9.18
CA HIS A 146 9.37 -8.30 8.00
C HIS A 146 10.81 -8.07 7.51
N THR A 147 11.17 -8.75 6.42
CA THR A 147 12.55 -8.87 5.93
C THR A 147 13.23 -7.54 5.66
N ALA A 148 12.48 -6.49 5.31
CA ALA A 148 12.98 -5.12 5.15
C ALA A 148 13.70 -4.58 6.39
N SER A 149 13.25 -4.96 7.60
CA SER A 149 13.87 -4.52 8.86
C SER A 149 14.96 -5.47 9.37
N LEU A 150 15.21 -6.57 8.65
CA LEU A 150 16.03 -7.69 9.11
C LEU A 150 17.30 -7.85 8.27
N LEU A 151 17.17 -7.94 6.94
CA LEU A 151 18.23 -8.42 6.07
C LEU A 151 19.08 -7.29 5.44
N MET A 152 20.40 -7.45 5.48
CA MET A 152 21.35 -6.64 4.71
C MET A 152 21.63 -7.33 3.36
N ILE A 153 21.34 -6.66 2.26
CA ILE A 153 21.35 -7.25 0.90
C ILE A 153 22.45 -6.63 0.03
N PRO A 154 23.32 -7.44 -0.60
CA PRO A 154 24.35 -6.96 -1.52
C PRO A 154 23.79 -6.22 -2.73
N VAL A 155 24.19 -4.97 -2.96
CA VAL A 155 23.70 -4.08 -4.03
C VAL A 155 24.60 -4.14 -5.26
N GLY A 156 23.99 -4.30 -6.45
CA GLY A 156 24.70 -4.37 -7.72
C GLY A 156 24.59 -5.74 -8.39
N PRO A 157 25.14 -6.82 -7.82
CA PRO A 157 25.11 -8.12 -8.47
C PRO A 157 23.70 -8.73 -8.46
N LYS A 158 23.43 -9.56 -9.47
CA LYS A 158 22.31 -10.50 -9.43
C LYS A 158 22.59 -11.51 -8.31
N LEU A 159 21.57 -11.83 -7.53
CA LEU A 159 21.71 -12.70 -6.36
C LEU A 159 21.03 -14.04 -6.61
N ARG A 160 21.56 -15.08 -5.97
CA ARG A 160 20.90 -16.35 -5.72
C ARG A 160 20.86 -16.58 -4.20
N PRO A 161 19.83 -16.04 -3.52
CA PRO A 161 19.76 -16.10 -2.07
C PRO A 161 19.20 -17.43 -1.57
N ARG A 162 19.79 -17.93 -0.48
CA ARG A 162 19.27 -19.04 0.32
C ARG A 162 19.16 -18.58 1.77
N VAL A 163 18.05 -18.90 2.43
CA VAL A 163 17.75 -18.43 3.79
C VAL A 163 17.40 -19.61 4.70
N GLU A 164 18.15 -19.74 5.79
CA GLU A 164 17.85 -20.63 6.92
C GLU A 164 17.15 -19.83 8.02
N ILE A 165 16.03 -20.35 8.53
CA ILE A 165 15.34 -19.80 9.70
C ILE A 165 15.47 -20.80 10.83
N ASP A 166 16.37 -20.51 11.76
CA ASP A 166 16.64 -21.32 12.95
C ASP A 166 15.71 -20.87 14.09
N LEU A 167 14.73 -21.72 14.41
CA LEU A 167 13.64 -21.43 15.34
C LEU A 167 13.69 -22.35 16.56
N PRO A 168 13.04 -21.95 17.67
CA PRO A 168 12.87 -22.81 18.82
C PRO A 168 12.19 -24.14 18.45
N GLU A 169 12.45 -25.18 19.25
CA GLU A 169 11.85 -26.50 19.03
C GLU A 169 10.31 -26.41 18.92
N GLY A 170 9.76 -27.05 17.88
CA GLY A 170 8.32 -27.06 17.60
C GLY A 170 7.78 -25.83 16.86
N TRP A 171 8.55 -24.74 16.75
CA TRP A 171 8.15 -23.60 15.92
C TRP A 171 8.29 -23.91 14.44
N GLN A 172 7.38 -23.38 13.63
CA GLN A 172 7.39 -23.53 12.17
C GLN A 172 7.54 -22.18 11.50
N VAL A 173 7.98 -22.18 10.24
CA VAL A 173 7.91 -21.00 9.37
C VAL A 173 6.91 -21.23 8.26
N ALA A 174 5.93 -20.32 8.15
CA ALA A 174 5.05 -20.16 7.01
C ALA A 174 5.59 -19.04 6.11
N SER A 175 5.78 -19.37 4.83
CA SER A 175 6.36 -18.50 3.82
C SER A 175 5.82 -18.90 2.45
N SER A 176 5.77 -17.95 1.53
CA SER A 176 5.55 -18.15 0.10
C SER A 176 6.79 -18.65 -0.63
N TRP A 177 7.96 -18.56 -0.03
CA TRP A 177 9.22 -18.89 -0.68
C TRP A 177 9.37 -20.41 -0.84
N PRO A 178 9.81 -20.89 -2.03
CA PRO A 178 10.17 -22.28 -2.24
C PRO A 178 11.10 -22.80 -1.15
N ARG A 179 10.89 -24.05 -0.74
CA ARG A 179 11.73 -24.75 0.24
C ARG A 179 12.38 -25.96 -0.41
N ASP A 180 13.65 -26.20 -0.11
CA ASP A 180 14.34 -27.43 -0.52
C ASP A 180 14.21 -28.55 0.52
N ASP A 181 14.75 -29.72 0.19
CA ASP A 181 14.68 -30.92 1.04
C ASP A 181 15.45 -30.77 2.37
N GLU A 182 16.40 -29.84 2.43
CA GLU A 182 17.18 -29.50 3.63
C GLU A 182 16.48 -28.47 4.50
N GLY A 183 15.36 -27.89 4.02
CA GLY A 183 14.55 -26.92 4.76
C GLY A 183 14.92 -25.46 4.51
N PHE A 184 15.86 -25.17 3.62
CA PHE A 184 16.21 -23.78 3.28
C PHE A 184 15.15 -23.15 2.40
N LEU A 185 14.91 -21.87 2.63
CA LEU A 185 14.00 -21.04 1.84
C LEU A 185 14.74 -20.32 0.72
N TRP A 186 14.12 -20.23 -0.45
CA TRP A 186 14.68 -19.62 -1.65
C TRP A 186 13.83 -18.44 -2.12
N PRO A 187 14.11 -17.21 -1.66
CA PRO A 187 13.37 -16.03 -2.09
C PRO A 187 13.35 -15.89 -3.62
N PRO A 188 12.17 -15.76 -4.25
CA PRO A 188 12.06 -15.79 -5.71
C PRO A 188 12.61 -14.53 -6.39
N SER A 189 12.85 -13.46 -5.63
CA SER A 189 13.39 -12.21 -6.13
C SER A 189 14.11 -11.42 -5.05
N ARG A 190 14.89 -10.42 -5.47
CA ARG A 190 15.49 -9.43 -4.57
C ARG A 190 14.44 -8.66 -3.77
N ALA A 191 13.29 -8.37 -4.39
CA ALA A 191 12.19 -7.64 -3.74
C ALA A 191 11.54 -8.50 -2.65
N ALA A 192 11.36 -9.81 -2.91
CA ALA A 192 10.89 -10.76 -1.91
C ALA A 192 11.86 -10.85 -0.72
N LEU A 193 13.15 -11.07 -0.99
CA LEU A 193 14.20 -11.11 0.04
C LEU A 193 14.24 -9.84 0.91
N GLY A 194 13.96 -8.68 0.32
CA GLY A 194 14.10 -7.39 1.00
C GLY A 194 12.82 -6.79 1.58
N ASN A 195 11.65 -7.40 1.38
CA ASN A 195 10.39 -6.77 1.79
C ASN A 195 9.25 -7.74 2.15
N ASP A 196 9.36 -9.05 1.94
CA ASP A 196 8.28 -9.98 2.30
C ASP A 196 8.18 -10.22 3.81
N TYR A 197 7.00 -10.69 4.21
CA TYR A 197 6.67 -11.20 5.52
C TYR A 197 6.95 -12.69 5.62
N LEU A 198 7.38 -13.13 6.81
CA LEU A 198 7.47 -14.55 7.18
C LEU A 198 6.76 -14.73 8.53
N ALA A 199 5.82 -15.66 8.60
CA ALA A 199 5.12 -15.99 9.84
C ALA A 199 5.86 -17.14 10.53
N ILE A 200 6.27 -16.96 11.78
CA ILE A 200 7.05 -17.93 12.56
C ILE A 200 6.32 -18.33 13.85
N GLY A 201 6.52 -19.57 14.29
CA GLY A 201 5.89 -20.13 15.48
C GLY A 201 4.54 -20.79 15.20
N ASN A 202 3.63 -20.68 16.16
CA ASN A 202 2.38 -21.41 16.21
C ASN A 202 1.24 -20.65 15.50
N TRP A 203 1.11 -20.89 14.20
CA TRP A 203 0.05 -20.33 13.36
C TRP A 203 -0.95 -21.41 12.96
N SER A 204 -2.25 -21.12 13.05
CA SER A 204 -3.26 -21.91 12.34
C SER A 204 -3.15 -21.61 10.86
N ARG A 205 -3.19 -22.64 10.02
CA ARG A 205 -2.93 -22.53 8.58
C ARG A 205 -4.00 -23.22 7.74
N ARG A 206 -4.25 -22.64 6.57
CA ARG A 206 -5.01 -23.25 5.48
C ARG A 206 -4.34 -22.91 4.15
N GLU A 207 -4.61 -23.71 3.13
CA GLU A 207 -4.05 -23.53 1.79
C GLU A 207 -5.17 -23.59 0.76
N PHE A 208 -5.15 -22.64 -0.17
CA PHE A 208 -5.88 -22.69 -1.43
C PHE A 208 -4.87 -22.90 -2.56
N ARG A 209 -5.17 -23.80 -3.50
CA ARG A 209 -4.33 -24.04 -4.67
C ARG A 209 -5.18 -24.24 -5.92
N ASN A 210 -4.74 -23.61 -7.02
CA ASN A 210 -5.20 -23.93 -8.36
C ASN A 210 -3.98 -24.11 -9.30
N GLU A 211 -4.22 -24.26 -10.61
CA GLU A 211 -3.15 -24.47 -11.61
C GLU A 211 -2.16 -23.30 -11.73
N ARG A 212 -2.56 -22.09 -11.31
CA ARG A 212 -1.80 -20.85 -11.51
C ARG A 212 -1.12 -20.34 -10.24
N ILE A 213 -1.64 -20.64 -9.06
CA ILE A 213 -1.17 -20.07 -7.78
C ILE A 213 -1.45 -20.99 -6.59
N THR A 214 -0.57 -20.93 -5.60
CA THR A 214 -0.77 -21.47 -4.24
C THR A 214 -0.86 -20.31 -3.24
N VAL A 215 -1.88 -20.28 -2.40
CA VAL A 215 -2.07 -19.26 -1.36
C VAL A 215 -2.12 -19.94 0.00
N THR A 216 -1.13 -19.65 0.84
CA THR A 216 -1.11 -20.06 2.24
C THR A 216 -1.70 -18.94 3.09
N VAL A 217 -2.75 -19.24 3.85
CA VAL A 217 -3.38 -18.30 4.78
C VAL A 217 -3.05 -18.72 6.20
N VAL A 218 -2.57 -17.78 7.01
CA VAL A 218 -2.26 -18.01 8.42
C VAL A 218 -3.02 -17.04 9.32
N ALA A 219 -3.43 -17.50 10.48
CA ALA A 219 -4.02 -16.71 11.55
C ALA A 219 -3.49 -17.18 12.91
N PRO A 220 -3.46 -16.32 13.94
CA PRO A 220 -3.17 -16.75 15.31
C PRO A 220 -4.16 -17.84 15.73
N VAL A 221 -3.74 -18.77 16.58
CA VAL A 221 -4.57 -19.92 16.98
C VAL A 221 -5.87 -19.47 17.65
N GLU A 222 -5.83 -18.38 18.42
CA GLU A 222 -7.01 -17.76 19.04
C GLU A 222 -8.01 -17.18 18.03
N HIS A 223 -7.60 -17.03 16.77
CA HIS A 223 -8.37 -16.49 15.66
C HIS A 223 -8.43 -17.47 14.47
N GLU A 224 -8.32 -18.79 14.73
CA GLU A 224 -8.46 -19.81 13.70
C GLU A 224 -9.81 -19.71 12.96
N ASP A 225 -10.85 -19.21 13.62
CA ASP A 225 -12.19 -18.99 13.06
C ASP A 225 -12.21 -17.97 11.90
N TRP A 226 -11.15 -17.21 11.68
CA TRP A 226 -11.01 -16.31 10.54
C TRP A 226 -10.58 -17.00 9.24
N LEU A 227 -9.99 -18.19 9.33
CA LEU A 227 -9.41 -18.86 8.16
C LEU A 227 -10.48 -19.27 7.14
N GLU A 228 -11.59 -19.85 7.58
CA GLU A 228 -12.63 -20.33 6.66
C GLU A 228 -13.33 -19.16 5.91
N PRO A 229 -13.75 -18.06 6.58
CA PRO A 229 -14.23 -16.86 5.87
C PRO A 229 -13.20 -16.28 4.90
N ALA A 230 -11.92 -16.24 5.29
CA ALA A 230 -10.85 -15.73 4.43
C ALA A 230 -10.64 -16.59 3.19
N LEU A 231 -10.59 -17.93 3.33
CA LEU A 231 -10.52 -18.83 2.19
C LEU A 231 -11.71 -18.65 1.25
N GLY A 232 -12.94 -18.58 1.78
CA GLY A 232 -14.14 -18.45 0.97
C GLY A 232 -14.13 -17.22 0.05
N VAL A 233 -13.50 -16.12 0.47
CA VAL A 233 -13.32 -14.93 -0.39
C VAL A 233 -12.08 -15.05 -1.29
N ILE A 234 -10.97 -15.58 -0.78
CA ILE A 234 -9.70 -15.75 -1.51
C ILE A 234 -9.87 -16.66 -2.72
N GLU A 235 -10.57 -17.78 -2.57
CA GLU A 235 -10.83 -18.76 -3.63
C GLU A 235 -11.57 -18.16 -4.83
N ARG A 236 -12.31 -17.07 -4.62
CA ARG A 236 -13.11 -16.40 -5.65
C ARG A 236 -12.41 -15.17 -6.22
N LEU A 237 -11.81 -14.35 -5.35
CA LEU A 237 -11.17 -13.09 -5.72
C LEU A 237 -9.83 -13.30 -6.43
N VAL A 238 -8.97 -14.18 -5.91
CA VAL A 238 -7.63 -14.40 -6.46
C VAL A 238 -7.70 -14.83 -7.93
N PRO A 239 -8.48 -15.85 -8.33
CA PRO A 239 -8.61 -16.21 -9.74
C PRO A 239 -9.16 -15.07 -10.61
N ALA A 240 -10.13 -14.30 -10.12
CA ALA A 240 -10.71 -13.20 -10.89
C ALA A 240 -9.69 -12.09 -11.18
N GLU A 241 -8.83 -11.74 -10.22
CA GLU A 241 -7.75 -10.78 -10.45
C GLU A 241 -6.65 -11.34 -11.36
N LEU A 242 -6.35 -12.64 -11.27
CA LEU A 242 -5.44 -13.31 -12.20
C LEU A 242 -5.90 -13.20 -13.67
N GLU A 243 -7.21 -13.15 -13.91
CA GLU A 243 -7.79 -12.94 -15.24
C GLU A 243 -7.67 -11.48 -15.70
N VAL A 244 -7.88 -10.49 -14.82
CA VAL A 244 -7.71 -9.06 -15.14
C VAL A 244 -6.31 -8.82 -15.74
N PHE A 245 -5.27 -9.30 -15.08
CA PHE A 245 -3.90 -9.09 -15.55
C PHE A 245 -3.41 -10.13 -16.55
N GLY A 246 -4.09 -11.28 -16.69
CA GLY A 246 -3.72 -12.37 -17.60
C GLY A 246 -2.38 -13.04 -17.29
N VAL A 247 -1.71 -12.68 -16.20
CA VAL A 247 -0.44 -13.24 -15.74
C VAL A 247 -0.46 -13.35 -14.22
N THR A 248 0.27 -14.34 -13.68
CA THR A 248 0.39 -14.52 -12.24
C THR A 248 1.55 -13.66 -11.70
N PRO A 249 1.37 -12.91 -10.58
CA PRO A 249 2.43 -12.09 -10.02
C PRO A 249 3.54 -12.92 -9.36
N ALA A 250 3.18 -14.02 -8.70
CA ALA A 250 4.09 -15.07 -8.22
C ALA A 250 3.34 -16.40 -8.04
N ALA A 251 4.06 -17.53 -8.13
CA ALA A 251 3.46 -18.86 -8.05
C ALA A 251 2.90 -19.21 -6.66
N SER A 252 3.39 -18.55 -5.61
CA SER A 252 3.01 -18.79 -4.22
C SER A 252 2.88 -17.48 -3.46
N PHE A 253 1.87 -17.38 -2.58
CA PHE A 253 1.65 -16.23 -1.70
C PHE A 253 1.38 -16.62 -0.25
N LEU A 254 1.81 -15.78 0.68
CA LEU A 254 1.45 -15.85 2.10
C LEU A 254 0.47 -14.73 2.46
N PHE A 255 -0.68 -15.08 3.01
CA PHE A 255 -1.67 -14.14 3.55
C PHE A 255 -1.67 -14.28 5.07
N VAL A 256 -1.31 -13.21 5.77
CA VAL A 256 -1.26 -13.18 7.24
C VAL A 256 -2.47 -12.42 7.77
N LEU A 257 -3.37 -13.10 8.46
CA LEU A 257 -4.50 -12.48 9.15
C LEU A 257 -4.07 -12.07 10.55
N GLU A 258 -4.28 -10.81 10.91
CA GLU A 258 -3.81 -10.24 12.17
C GLU A 258 -4.89 -9.39 12.84
N SER A 259 -4.83 -9.31 14.16
CA SER A 259 -5.56 -8.28 14.88
C SER A 259 -4.74 -6.98 14.90
N THR A 260 -5.39 -5.83 14.65
CA THR A 260 -4.74 -4.53 14.89
C THR A 260 -5.15 -3.95 16.24
N PRO A 261 -4.18 -3.43 17.03
CA PRO A 261 -4.49 -2.68 18.25
C PRO A 261 -5.34 -1.43 18.00
N ALA A 262 -5.25 -0.84 16.80
CA ALA A 262 -6.01 0.37 16.44
C ALA A 262 -7.50 0.08 16.20
N GLY A 263 -7.87 -1.18 15.94
CA GLY A 263 -9.25 -1.58 15.67
C GLY A 263 -9.78 -1.23 14.28
N ASP A 264 -8.93 -0.74 13.37
CA ASP A 264 -9.30 -0.41 11.99
C ASP A 264 -9.06 -1.58 11.02
N LEU A 265 -9.64 -1.53 9.82
CA LEU A 265 -9.26 -2.43 8.73
C LEU A 265 -8.09 -1.83 7.97
N ALA A 266 -7.02 -2.60 7.81
CA ALA A 266 -5.85 -2.18 7.07
C ALA A 266 -5.09 -3.37 6.49
N GLY A 267 -4.32 -3.14 5.44
CA GLY A 267 -3.54 -4.19 4.81
C GLY A 267 -2.25 -3.65 4.23
N SER A 268 -1.35 -4.56 3.92
CA SER A 268 -0.13 -4.20 3.19
C SER A 268 0.38 -5.36 2.36
N ALA A 269 0.31 -5.19 1.04
CA ALA A 269 0.88 -6.11 0.08
C ALA A 269 2.40 -5.93 -0.10
N LYS A 270 3.10 -7.05 -0.23
CA LYS A 270 4.53 -7.15 -0.57
C LYS A 270 4.70 -7.94 -1.87
N SER A 271 5.89 -8.47 -2.14
CA SER A 271 6.18 -9.15 -3.42
C SER A 271 5.47 -10.49 -3.52
N THR A 272 5.53 -11.30 -2.46
CA THR A 272 4.90 -12.63 -2.41
C THR A 272 4.18 -12.89 -1.07
N SER A 273 3.89 -11.83 -0.32
CA SER A 273 3.17 -11.93 0.95
C SER A 273 2.34 -10.69 1.20
N LEU A 274 1.31 -10.79 2.02
CA LEU A 274 0.55 -9.63 2.48
C LEU A 274 0.05 -9.85 3.92
N VAL A 275 -0.22 -8.75 4.60
CA VAL A 275 -0.89 -8.75 5.90
C VAL A 275 -2.28 -8.13 5.77
N LEU A 276 -3.26 -8.73 6.43
CA LEU A 276 -4.64 -8.29 6.54
C LEU A 276 -4.94 -8.07 8.02
N ALA A 277 -4.90 -6.82 8.45
CA ALA A 277 -5.12 -6.43 9.82
C ALA A 277 -6.58 -6.00 10.02
N MET A 278 -7.22 -6.55 11.06
CA MET A 278 -8.64 -6.33 11.32
C MET A 278 -8.95 -6.25 12.82
N PRO A 279 -10.08 -5.63 13.22
CA PRO A 279 -10.51 -5.65 14.60
C PRO A 279 -10.82 -7.07 15.08
N ALA A 280 -10.27 -7.45 16.24
CA ALA A 280 -10.37 -8.81 16.81
C ALA A 280 -11.81 -9.30 17.04
N GLY A 281 -12.76 -8.36 17.14
CA GLY A 281 -14.18 -8.65 17.39
C GLY A 281 -15.03 -8.94 16.15
N LEU A 282 -14.48 -8.84 14.93
CA LEU A 282 -15.24 -9.12 13.71
C LEU A 282 -15.58 -10.60 13.60
N LYS A 283 -16.85 -10.88 13.29
CA LYS A 283 -17.39 -12.24 13.15
C LYS A 283 -18.46 -12.32 12.07
N GLY A 284 -18.70 -13.53 11.57
CA GLY A 284 -19.81 -13.83 10.66
C GLY A 284 -19.77 -13.00 9.36
N GLY A 285 -20.94 -12.48 8.96
CA GLY A 285 -21.08 -11.67 7.74
C GLY A 285 -20.16 -10.44 7.74
N ALA A 286 -20.08 -9.70 8.85
CA ALA A 286 -19.24 -8.49 8.92
C ALA A 286 -17.74 -8.79 8.72
N LEU A 287 -17.26 -9.95 9.18
CA LEU A 287 -15.90 -10.42 8.92
C LEU A 287 -15.72 -10.73 7.42
N THR A 288 -16.68 -11.45 6.83
CA THR A 288 -16.64 -11.83 5.41
C THR A 288 -16.66 -10.60 4.50
N ASP A 289 -17.49 -9.60 4.81
CA ASP A 289 -17.58 -8.35 4.05
C ASP A 289 -16.27 -7.55 4.14
N SER A 290 -15.69 -7.48 5.34
CA SER A 290 -14.42 -6.81 5.58
C SER A 290 -13.27 -7.49 4.83
N LEU A 291 -13.21 -8.82 4.89
CA LEU A 291 -12.22 -9.63 4.18
C LEU A 291 -12.36 -9.53 2.67
N THR A 292 -13.59 -9.57 2.14
CA THR A 292 -13.87 -9.44 0.71
C THR A 292 -13.17 -8.22 0.14
N ARG A 293 -13.38 -7.07 0.77
CA ARG A 293 -12.83 -5.81 0.29
C ARG A 293 -11.32 -5.72 0.47
N LEU A 294 -10.82 -6.19 1.62
CA LEU A 294 -9.40 -6.09 1.95
C LEU A 294 -8.54 -7.06 1.14
N VAL A 295 -9.00 -8.31 0.93
CA VAL A 295 -8.34 -9.28 0.05
C VAL A 295 -8.26 -8.73 -1.37
N ALA A 296 -9.38 -8.21 -1.89
CA ALA A 296 -9.42 -7.68 -3.25
C ALA A 296 -8.52 -6.45 -3.45
N HIS A 297 -8.39 -5.61 -2.43
CA HIS A 297 -7.50 -4.44 -2.48
C HIS A 297 -6.02 -4.85 -2.38
N GLU A 298 -5.66 -5.63 -1.37
CA GLU A 298 -4.26 -5.95 -1.12
C GLU A 298 -3.68 -6.94 -2.15
N PHE A 299 -4.47 -7.91 -2.62
CA PHE A 299 -3.96 -8.83 -3.64
C PHE A 299 -3.73 -8.11 -4.98
N PHE A 300 -4.55 -7.13 -5.33
CA PHE A 300 -4.42 -6.38 -6.57
C PHE A 300 -3.11 -5.57 -6.63
N HIS A 301 -2.64 -5.07 -5.49
CA HIS A 301 -1.35 -4.38 -5.36
C HIS A 301 -0.15 -5.25 -5.72
N THR A 302 -0.27 -6.58 -5.64
CA THR A 302 0.87 -7.51 -5.84
C THR A 302 1.44 -7.48 -7.25
N TRP A 303 0.66 -7.08 -8.27
CA TRP A 303 1.16 -6.95 -9.64
C TRP A 303 2.16 -5.82 -9.80
N GLU A 304 1.96 -4.74 -9.07
CA GLU A 304 2.93 -3.66 -9.01
C GLU A 304 4.15 -4.12 -8.22
N GLN A 305 3.94 -4.56 -6.97
CA GLN A 305 5.03 -4.91 -6.03
C GLN A 305 6.02 -5.93 -6.61
N SER A 306 5.54 -6.85 -7.45
CA SER A 306 6.37 -7.86 -8.12
C SER A 306 7.15 -7.35 -9.34
N ARG A 307 6.85 -6.14 -9.86
CA ARG A 307 7.40 -5.62 -11.13
C ARG A 307 8.10 -4.28 -10.98
N PHE A 308 7.41 -3.26 -10.48
CA PHE A 308 7.89 -1.88 -10.45
C PHE A 308 7.34 -1.12 -9.25
N ALA A 309 7.76 0.12 -9.06
CA ALA A 309 7.18 1.03 -8.07
C ALA A 309 6.75 2.32 -8.77
N SER A 310 5.49 2.69 -8.70
CA SER A 310 4.99 3.89 -9.37
C SER A 310 5.47 5.15 -8.65
N PRO A 311 5.68 6.24 -9.40
CA PRO A 311 6.06 7.51 -8.82
C PRO A 311 4.86 8.13 -8.07
N PRO A 312 5.09 9.03 -7.08
CA PRO A 312 4.03 9.65 -6.27
C PRO A 312 2.90 10.30 -7.08
N GLU A 313 3.23 10.84 -8.26
CA GLU A 313 2.31 11.48 -9.21
C GLU A 313 1.24 10.51 -9.75
N LEU A 314 1.48 9.20 -9.67
CA LEU A 314 0.54 8.15 -10.07
C LEU A 314 -0.12 7.45 -8.87
N ARG A 315 0.00 7.95 -7.63
CA ARG A 315 -0.61 7.29 -6.46
C ARG A 315 -2.13 7.20 -6.54
N TRP A 316 -2.80 8.20 -7.10
CA TRP A 316 -4.25 8.16 -7.37
C TRP A 316 -4.62 7.03 -8.34
N PHE A 317 -3.73 6.70 -9.28
CA PHE A 317 -3.91 5.55 -10.15
C PHE A 317 -3.72 4.26 -9.35
N GLN A 318 -2.62 4.14 -8.60
CA GLN A 318 -2.32 2.94 -7.81
C GLN A 318 -3.44 2.59 -6.83
N GLU A 319 -3.77 3.52 -5.93
CA GLU A 319 -4.72 3.26 -4.85
C GLU A 319 -6.16 3.36 -5.34
N GLY A 320 -6.48 4.35 -6.17
CA GLY A 320 -7.83 4.58 -6.65
C GLY A 320 -8.31 3.52 -7.64
N PHE A 321 -7.46 3.08 -8.58
CA PHE A 321 -7.84 2.01 -9.50
C PHE A 321 -7.89 0.67 -8.77
N CYS A 322 -7.02 0.45 -7.79
CA CYS A 322 -7.11 -0.70 -6.90
C CYS A 322 -8.46 -0.73 -6.16
N ASP A 323 -8.87 0.37 -5.51
CA ASP A 323 -10.17 0.47 -4.84
C ASP A 323 -11.33 0.25 -5.84
N TYR A 324 -11.23 0.79 -7.07
CA TYR A 324 -12.21 0.54 -8.13
C TYR A 324 -12.34 -0.95 -8.47
N TYR A 325 -11.24 -1.65 -8.68
CA TYR A 325 -11.25 -3.09 -8.97
C TYR A 325 -11.71 -3.92 -7.78
N ALA A 326 -11.33 -3.55 -6.56
CA ALA A 326 -11.78 -4.24 -5.36
C ALA A 326 -13.31 -4.28 -5.27
N TYR A 327 -13.99 -3.16 -5.55
CA TYR A 327 -15.45 -3.12 -5.60
C TYR A 327 -16.01 -3.75 -6.88
N LEU A 328 -15.41 -3.50 -8.06
CA LEU A 328 -15.90 -4.00 -9.34
C LEU A 328 -15.86 -5.52 -9.43
N ILE A 329 -14.75 -6.15 -9.03
CA ILE A 329 -14.58 -7.61 -9.05
C ILE A 329 -15.51 -8.24 -8.03
N SER A 330 -15.61 -7.66 -6.82
CA SER A 330 -16.56 -8.12 -5.81
C SER A 330 -18.01 -8.08 -6.32
N ALA A 331 -18.41 -7.07 -7.10
CA ALA A 331 -19.73 -7.00 -7.72
C ALA A 331 -19.91 -8.01 -8.85
N ARG A 332 -18.88 -8.21 -9.68
CA ARG A 332 -18.88 -9.23 -10.75
C ARG A 332 -19.04 -10.64 -10.18
N LEU A 333 -18.49 -10.89 -8.99
CA LEU A 333 -18.58 -12.16 -8.28
C LEU A 333 -19.79 -12.23 -7.33
N GLU A 334 -20.69 -11.24 -7.29
CA GLU A 334 -21.83 -11.24 -6.37
C GLU A 334 -21.42 -11.38 -4.87
N LEU A 335 -20.18 -11.00 -4.55
CA LEU A 335 -19.71 -10.85 -3.16
C LEU A 335 -20.18 -9.53 -2.56
N LEU A 336 -20.47 -8.54 -3.40
CA LEU A 336 -21.24 -7.36 -3.03
C LEU A 336 -22.30 -7.06 -4.09
N SER A 337 -23.35 -6.33 -3.73
CA SER A 337 -24.37 -5.95 -4.70
C SER A 337 -23.87 -4.84 -5.64
N TRP A 338 -24.42 -4.79 -6.85
CA TRP A 338 -24.16 -3.66 -7.76
C TRP A 338 -24.58 -2.31 -7.17
N THR A 339 -25.59 -2.31 -6.29
CA THR A 339 -26.02 -1.11 -5.55
C THR A 339 -24.93 -0.63 -4.59
N ASP A 340 -24.27 -1.54 -3.88
CA ASP A 340 -23.17 -1.17 -2.97
C ASP A 340 -21.97 -0.64 -3.76
N PHE A 341 -21.66 -1.24 -4.92
CA PHE A 341 -20.64 -0.70 -5.85
C PHE A 341 -20.97 0.74 -6.27
N THR A 342 -22.20 1.00 -6.73
CA THR A 342 -22.59 2.35 -7.18
C THR A 342 -22.73 3.35 -6.04
N SER A 343 -23.16 2.92 -4.85
CA SER A 343 -23.21 3.76 -3.66
C SER A 343 -21.81 4.21 -3.27
N ARG A 344 -20.84 3.29 -3.26
CA ARG A 344 -19.43 3.65 -3.04
C ARG A 344 -18.93 4.63 -4.09
N LEU A 345 -19.22 4.39 -5.37
CA LEU A 345 -18.81 5.30 -6.45
C LEU A 345 -19.44 6.69 -6.27
N ALA A 346 -20.71 6.77 -5.86
CA ALA A 346 -21.37 8.03 -5.55
C ALA A 346 -20.68 8.78 -4.39
N ASP A 347 -20.34 8.08 -3.31
CA ASP A 347 -19.58 8.65 -2.19
C ASP A 347 -18.22 9.20 -2.64
N CYS A 348 -17.52 8.47 -3.52
CA CYS A 348 -16.25 8.89 -4.10
C CYS A 348 -16.37 10.15 -4.97
N LEU A 349 -17.42 10.25 -5.79
CA LEU A 349 -17.72 11.43 -6.61
C LEU A 349 -18.06 12.65 -5.75
N GLU A 350 -18.85 12.46 -4.70
CA GLU A 350 -19.16 13.49 -3.71
C GLU A 350 -17.88 13.97 -3.02
N LEU A 351 -17.04 13.04 -2.57
CA LEU A 351 -15.80 13.34 -1.88
C LEU A 351 -14.86 14.16 -2.75
N TRP A 352 -14.65 13.75 -4.00
CA TRP A 352 -13.83 14.50 -4.95
C TRP A 352 -14.38 15.91 -5.16
N THR A 353 -15.70 16.02 -5.40
CA THR A 353 -16.38 17.31 -5.59
C THR A 353 -16.20 18.23 -4.38
N SER A 354 -16.37 17.69 -3.18
CA SER A 354 -16.22 18.41 -1.91
C SER A 354 -14.78 18.89 -1.69
N ILE A 355 -13.78 18.03 -1.94
CA ILE A 355 -12.38 18.39 -1.74
C ILE A 355 -11.91 19.42 -2.77
N SER A 356 -12.31 19.31 -4.04
CA SER A 356 -12.01 20.30 -5.07
C SER A 356 -12.68 21.64 -4.79
N ALA A 357 -13.92 21.65 -4.27
CA ALA A 357 -14.61 22.89 -3.93
C ALA A 357 -13.97 23.63 -2.74
N THR A 358 -13.26 22.92 -1.86
CA THR A 358 -12.70 23.50 -0.65
C THR A 358 -11.19 23.33 -0.52
N SER A 359 -10.44 23.03 -1.57
CA SER A 359 -8.97 23.02 -1.50
C SER A 359 -8.34 23.22 -2.87
N GLU A 360 -7.07 23.62 -2.88
CA GLU A 360 -6.25 23.72 -4.10
C GLU A 360 -5.56 22.38 -4.47
N MET A 361 -5.92 21.30 -3.78
CA MET A 361 -5.27 20.00 -3.92
C MET A 361 -5.78 19.27 -5.16
N THR A 362 -4.84 18.77 -5.97
CA THR A 362 -5.11 17.90 -7.12
C THR A 362 -4.88 16.43 -6.73
N LEU A 363 -5.41 15.48 -7.50
CA LEU A 363 -5.13 14.05 -7.30
C LEU A 363 -3.62 13.74 -7.36
N GLU A 364 -2.91 14.33 -8.32
CA GLU A 364 -1.45 14.20 -8.47
C GLU A 364 -0.70 14.74 -7.24
N SER A 365 -1.04 15.95 -6.78
CA SER A 365 -0.37 16.56 -5.61
C SER A 365 -0.70 15.83 -4.30
N ALA A 366 -1.91 15.30 -4.16
CA ALA A 366 -2.33 14.51 -3.02
C ALA A 366 -1.54 13.20 -2.90
N GLY A 367 -1.03 12.69 -4.02
CA GLY A 367 -0.17 11.51 -4.07
C GLY A 367 1.23 11.70 -3.50
N ASN A 368 1.66 12.96 -3.28
CA ASN A 368 2.93 13.26 -2.62
C ASN A 368 2.98 12.61 -1.23
N LEU A 369 4.10 11.93 -0.92
CA LEU A 369 4.23 11.13 0.30
C LEU A 369 3.97 11.92 1.59
N GLU A 370 4.43 13.17 1.67
CA GLU A 370 4.26 14.00 2.86
C GLU A 370 2.79 14.33 3.08
N LEU A 371 2.10 14.79 2.04
CA LEU A 371 0.67 15.09 2.09
C LEU A 371 -0.16 13.83 2.33
N PHE A 372 0.07 12.76 1.57
CA PHE A 372 -0.63 11.49 1.71
C PHE A 372 -0.48 10.89 3.12
N SER A 373 0.70 10.99 3.73
CA SER A 373 0.93 10.45 5.07
C SER A 373 0.31 11.29 6.17
N THR A 374 0.19 12.62 5.97
CA THR A 374 -0.17 13.55 7.06
C THR A 374 -1.58 14.13 6.96
N SER A 375 -2.19 14.10 5.77
CA SER A 375 -3.50 14.68 5.50
C SER A 375 -4.51 13.60 5.15
N ARG A 376 -5.57 13.51 5.97
CA ARG A 376 -6.70 12.62 5.69
C ARG A 376 -7.37 12.97 4.37
N ARG A 377 -7.56 14.26 4.09
CA ARG A 377 -8.12 14.75 2.83
C ARG A 377 -7.29 14.36 1.61
N ALA A 378 -5.95 14.36 1.73
CA ALA A 378 -5.09 13.89 0.64
C ALA A 378 -5.27 12.40 0.36
N ARG A 379 -5.35 11.56 1.41
CA ARG A 379 -5.67 10.13 1.26
C ARG A 379 -7.04 9.94 0.62
N ASP A 380 -8.05 10.57 1.21
CA ASP A 380 -9.42 10.50 0.74
C ASP A 380 -9.53 10.90 -0.75
N LEU A 381 -8.81 11.93 -1.18
CA LEU A 381 -8.76 12.33 -2.59
C LEU A 381 -8.05 11.28 -3.46
N VAL A 382 -6.89 10.77 -3.04
CA VAL A 382 -6.15 9.71 -3.76
C VAL A 382 -7.01 8.45 -3.97
N TYR A 383 -7.67 7.95 -2.92
CA TYR A 383 -8.54 6.78 -3.01
C TYR A 383 -9.85 7.11 -3.75
N GLY A 384 -10.61 8.08 -3.25
CA GLY A 384 -11.95 8.37 -3.75
C GLY A 384 -11.96 9.01 -5.14
N GLY A 385 -11.18 10.07 -5.33
CA GLY A 385 -11.09 10.70 -6.66
C GLY A 385 -10.36 9.81 -7.67
N GLY A 386 -9.37 9.01 -7.23
CA GLY A 386 -8.74 8.00 -8.07
C GLY A 386 -9.72 6.91 -8.52
N MET A 387 -10.57 6.39 -7.63
CA MET A 387 -11.63 5.44 -7.97
C MET A 387 -12.67 6.03 -8.92
N ALA A 388 -13.07 7.28 -8.72
CA ALA A 388 -13.97 7.99 -9.64
C ALA A 388 -13.35 8.15 -11.04
N LEU A 389 -12.06 8.49 -11.11
CA LEU A 389 -11.34 8.59 -12.38
C LEU A 389 -11.13 7.23 -13.05
N ALA A 390 -10.94 6.15 -12.27
CA ALA A 390 -10.91 4.78 -12.77
C ALA A 390 -12.24 4.39 -13.42
N ALA A 391 -13.36 4.68 -12.75
CA ALA A 391 -14.69 4.41 -13.26
C ALA A 391 -14.97 5.19 -14.55
N LEU A 392 -14.61 6.47 -14.61
CA LEU A 392 -14.72 7.28 -15.83
C LEU A 392 -13.84 6.72 -16.96
N THR A 393 -12.61 6.30 -16.64
CA THR A 393 -11.68 5.71 -17.60
C THR A 393 -12.23 4.41 -18.21
N ASP A 394 -12.79 3.50 -17.39
CA ASP A 394 -13.43 2.27 -17.87
C ASP A 394 -14.59 2.60 -18.83
N ARG A 395 -15.42 3.59 -18.50
CA ARG A 395 -16.52 4.03 -19.38
C ARG A 395 -16.01 4.65 -20.68
N ARG A 396 -14.98 5.48 -20.64
CA ARG A 396 -14.37 6.10 -21.83
C ARG A 396 -13.75 5.05 -22.76
N ILE A 397 -13.05 4.04 -22.21
CA ILE A 397 -12.51 2.93 -23.01
C ILE A 397 -13.63 2.18 -23.73
N ARG A 398 -14.68 1.80 -23.00
CA ARG A 398 -15.82 1.06 -23.58
C ARG A 398 -16.61 1.85 -24.61
N ALA A 399 -16.74 3.16 -24.41
CA ALA A 399 -17.40 4.05 -25.36
C ALA A 399 -16.57 4.26 -26.64
N ALA A 400 -15.25 4.36 -26.51
CA ALA A 400 -14.34 4.56 -27.64
C ALA A 400 -14.15 3.29 -28.49
N GLN A 401 -14.08 2.12 -27.85
CA GLN A 401 -13.81 0.84 -28.49
C GLN A 401 -14.74 -0.24 -27.95
N PRO A 402 -15.85 -0.57 -28.65
CA PRO A 402 -16.74 -1.65 -28.25
C PRO A 402 -15.99 -2.99 -28.09
N GLY A 403 -16.11 -3.61 -26.93
CA GLY A 403 -15.39 -4.84 -26.58
C GLY A 403 -14.10 -4.62 -25.80
N ALA A 404 -13.51 -3.41 -25.84
CA ALA A 404 -12.37 -3.08 -25.01
C ALA A 404 -12.80 -2.81 -23.55
N SER A 405 -11.86 -2.97 -22.62
CA SER A 405 -12.12 -2.76 -21.19
C SER A 405 -10.94 -2.13 -20.45
N LEU A 406 -11.21 -1.61 -19.26
CA LEU A 406 -10.13 -1.20 -18.36
C LEU A 406 -9.17 -2.38 -18.06
N ASP A 407 -9.66 -3.61 -18.01
CA ASP A 407 -8.85 -4.81 -17.75
C ASP A 407 -7.72 -4.95 -18.81
N GLU A 408 -8.02 -4.68 -20.08
CA GLU A 408 -7.03 -4.70 -21.16
C GLU A 408 -6.01 -3.57 -21.05
N PHE A 409 -6.45 -2.38 -20.62
CA PHE A 409 -5.55 -1.27 -20.33
C PHE A 409 -4.59 -1.63 -19.17
N MET A 410 -5.11 -2.17 -18.06
CA MET A 410 -4.30 -2.61 -16.93
C MET A 410 -3.30 -3.67 -17.36
N ARG A 411 -3.74 -4.66 -18.15
CA ARG A 411 -2.86 -5.70 -18.72
C ARG A 411 -1.77 -5.10 -19.60
N ALA A 412 -2.10 -4.15 -20.47
CA ALA A 412 -1.14 -3.50 -21.36
C ALA A 412 -0.10 -2.66 -20.59
N LEU A 413 -0.52 -1.96 -19.54
CA LEU A 413 0.37 -1.17 -18.71
C LEU A 413 1.26 -2.06 -17.85
N TYR A 414 0.68 -2.96 -17.04
CA TYR A 414 1.44 -3.74 -16.05
C TYR A 414 2.37 -4.78 -16.67
N ASN A 415 2.03 -5.32 -17.85
CA ASN A 415 2.85 -6.34 -18.53
C ASN A 415 3.86 -5.74 -19.51
N ASN A 416 4.05 -4.42 -19.53
CA ASN A 416 5.03 -3.80 -20.41
C ASN A 416 6.46 -4.23 -20.02
N PRO A 417 7.26 -4.83 -20.94
CA PRO A 417 8.57 -5.39 -20.60
C PRO A 417 9.62 -4.34 -20.20
N ARG A 418 9.35 -3.05 -20.46
CA ARG A 418 10.19 -1.93 -20.01
C ARG A 418 10.17 -1.78 -18.48
N TRP A 419 9.14 -2.32 -17.82
CA TRP A 419 8.98 -2.19 -16.37
C TRP A 419 9.79 -3.22 -15.59
N GLY A 420 10.42 -2.74 -14.53
CA GLY A 420 11.27 -3.54 -13.65
C GLY A 420 12.06 -2.69 -12.68
N ASP A 421 12.47 -3.28 -11.56
CA ASP A 421 13.44 -2.66 -10.66
C ASP A 421 14.83 -2.54 -11.33
N PRO A 422 15.34 -1.32 -11.59
CA PRO A 422 16.65 -1.11 -12.21
C PRO A 422 17.82 -1.69 -11.39
N ARG A 423 17.65 -1.87 -10.07
CA ARG A 423 18.67 -2.46 -9.19
C ARG A 423 18.87 -3.95 -9.44
N SER A 424 17.82 -4.62 -9.94
CA SER A 424 17.83 -6.06 -10.23
C SER A 424 17.93 -6.33 -11.74
N ASN A 425 17.43 -5.39 -12.55
CA ASN A 425 17.35 -5.53 -14.01
C ASN A 425 17.82 -4.22 -14.68
N PRO A 426 19.13 -4.07 -14.94
CA PRO A 426 19.66 -2.89 -15.63
C PRO A 426 18.93 -2.62 -16.95
N GLY A 427 18.54 -1.37 -17.20
CA GLY A 427 17.80 -0.94 -18.39
C GLY A 427 16.27 -0.96 -18.23
N LYS A 428 15.74 -1.55 -17.15
CA LYS A 428 14.33 -1.42 -16.78
C LYS A 428 14.08 -0.17 -15.92
N ARG A 429 12.84 0.31 -15.89
CA ARG A 429 12.43 1.48 -15.07
C ARG A 429 10.97 1.39 -14.63
N SER A 430 10.53 2.28 -13.76
CA SER A 430 9.10 2.45 -13.45
C SER A 430 8.38 3.25 -14.55
N PRO A 431 7.06 3.06 -14.73
CA PRO A 431 6.24 3.88 -15.62
C PRO A 431 6.16 5.34 -15.13
N THR A 432 6.08 6.29 -16.06
CA THR A 432 5.81 7.71 -15.77
C THR A 432 4.36 8.08 -16.11
N PRO A 433 3.86 9.26 -15.70
CA PRO A 433 2.58 9.78 -16.19
C PRO A 433 2.47 9.79 -17.73
N ASP A 434 3.55 10.10 -18.44
CA ASP A 434 3.56 10.08 -19.92
C ASP A 434 3.41 8.66 -20.48
N ASP A 435 3.98 7.64 -19.82
CA ASP A 435 3.77 6.24 -20.24
C ASP A 435 2.35 5.77 -19.96
N PHE A 436 1.74 6.24 -18.86
CA PHE A 436 0.33 6.01 -18.56
C PHE A 436 -0.54 6.60 -19.66
N GLU A 437 -0.35 7.88 -20.01
CA GLU A 437 -1.09 8.57 -21.07
C GLU A 437 -0.89 7.89 -22.42
N ALA A 438 0.36 7.59 -22.80
CA ALA A 438 0.67 6.94 -24.07
C ALA A 438 0.05 5.53 -24.17
N THR A 439 -0.01 4.80 -23.06
CA THR A 439 -0.68 3.49 -23.02
C THR A 439 -2.18 3.66 -23.16
N LEU A 440 -2.77 4.62 -22.45
CA LEU A 440 -4.21 4.90 -22.47
C LEU A 440 -4.68 5.42 -23.84
N ALA A 441 -3.87 6.22 -24.53
CA ALA A 441 -4.15 6.74 -25.86
C ALA A 441 -4.42 5.65 -26.91
N ARG A 442 -3.92 4.43 -26.69
CA ARG A 442 -4.21 3.27 -27.55
C ARG A 442 -5.66 2.79 -27.45
N PHE A 443 -6.34 3.10 -26.35
CA PHE A 443 -7.71 2.68 -26.06
C PHE A 443 -8.74 3.80 -26.29
N VAL A 444 -8.40 5.05 -25.98
CA VAL A 444 -9.35 6.18 -26.06
C VAL A 444 -8.94 7.28 -27.06
N GLY A 445 -7.79 7.13 -27.73
CA GLY A 445 -7.20 8.20 -28.55
C GLY A 445 -6.43 9.23 -27.72
N ALA A 446 -5.52 9.96 -28.37
CA ALA A 446 -4.58 10.87 -27.70
C ALA A 446 -5.29 12.00 -26.94
N GLU A 447 -6.30 12.63 -27.54
CA GLU A 447 -7.04 13.74 -26.92
C GLU A 447 -7.78 13.31 -25.64
N SER A 448 -8.50 12.18 -25.69
CA SER A 448 -9.22 11.69 -24.50
C SER A 448 -8.25 11.17 -23.43
N ALA A 449 -7.09 10.62 -23.79
CA ALA A 449 -6.09 10.20 -22.82
C ALA A 449 -5.47 11.41 -22.10
N ALA A 450 -5.14 12.47 -22.86
CA ALA A 450 -4.65 13.73 -22.31
C ALA A 450 -5.68 14.40 -21.40
N GLU A 451 -6.97 14.40 -21.79
CA GLU A 451 -8.06 14.91 -20.95
C GLU A 451 -8.16 14.14 -19.61
N LEU A 452 -8.15 12.80 -19.65
CA LEU A 452 -8.23 11.96 -18.46
C LEU A 452 -7.03 12.17 -17.52
N LEU A 453 -5.81 12.28 -18.06
CA LEU A 453 -4.65 12.60 -17.25
C LEU A 453 -4.75 14.03 -16.68
N ALA A 454 -5.22 15.00 -17.47
CA ALA A 454 -5.39 16.38 -17.01
C ALA A 454 -6.37 16.51 -15.84
N LEU A 455 -7.41 15.66 -15.76
CA LEU A 455 -8.32 15.61 -14.59
C LEU A 455 -7.57 15.34 -13.28
N SER A 456 -6.51 14.53 -13.30
CA SER A 456 -5.68 14.28 -12.11
C SER A 456 -4.91 15.51 -11.63
N ARG A 457 -4.72 16.50 -12.52
CA ARG A 457 -3.97 17.74 -12.28
C ARG A 457 -4.89 18.95 -12.06
N MET A 458 -6.20 18.73 -12.17
CA MET A 458 -7.21 19.78 -12.06
C MET A 458 -7.41 20.16 -10.59
N ARG A 459 -7.49 21.48 -10.34
CA ARG A 459 -7.84 22.04 -9.02
C ARG A 459 -9.33 22.30 -8.90
N GLU A 460 -9.92 22.78 -9.98
CA GLU A 460 -11.35 23.06 -10.08
C GLU A 460 -12.18 21.77 -10.01
N THR A 461 -13.42 21.88 -9.56
CA THR A 461 -14.36 20.76 -9.55
C THR A 461 -14.66 20.30 -10.98
N PRO A 462 -14.36 19.05 -11.35
CA PRO A 462 -14.66 18.54 -12.68
C PRO A 462 -16.18 18.48 -12.90
N LYS A 463 -16.61 18.65 -14.16
CA LYS A 463 -18.03 18.50 -14.55
C LYS A 463 -18.41 17.02 -14.67
N LEU A 464 -18.33 16.30 -13.56
CA LEU A 464 -18.42 14.83 -13.50
C LEU A 464 -19.68 14.29 -14.18
N VAL A 465 -20.86 14.88 -13.94
CA VAL A 465 -22.13 14.47 -14.59
C VAL A 465 -22.02 14.48 -16.11
N GLN A 466 -21.42 15.53 -16.68
CA GLN A 466 -21.26 15.63 -18.13
C GLN A 466 -20.21 14.63 -18.63
N LEU A 467 -19.07 14.52 -17.95
CA LEU A 467 -17.99 13.61 -18.32
C LEU A 467 -18.44 12.13 -18.37
N PHE A 468 -19.23 11.69 -17.40
CA PHE A 468 -19.79 10.32 -17.37
C PHE A 468 -20.89 10.12 -18.42
N ARG A 469 -21.75 11.12 -18.63
CA ARG A 469 -22.78 11.07 -19.68
C ARG A 469 -22.15 10.93 -21.07
N ASP A 470 -21.10 11.70 -21.35
CA ASP A 470 -20.34 11.61 -22.59
C ASP A 470 -19.64 10.25 -22.76
N ALA A 471 -19.36 9.56 -21.64
CA ALA A 471 -18.84 8.20 -21.61
C ALA A 471 -19.96 7.12 -21.59
N GLY A 472 -21.21 7.48 -21.85
CA GLY A 472 -22.34 6.56 -21.90
C GLY A 472 -22.68 5.93 -20.55
N ALA A 473 -22.51 6.67 -19.45
CA ALA A 473 -22.97 6.29 -18.12
C ALA A 473 -23.88 7.39 -17.55
N ASP A 474 -25.13 7.03 -17.27
CA ASP A 474 -26.09 7.95 -16.67
C ASP A 474 -25.81 8.09 -15.18
N ILE A 475 -25.29 9.26 -14.81
CA ILE A 475 -25.22 9.71 -13.42
C ILE A 475 -25.99 11.02 -13.28
N ALA A 476 -26.58 11.22 -12.10
CA ALA A 476 -27.23 12.46 -11.72
C ALA A 476 -26.58 13.02 -10.45
N SER A 477 -26.81 14.31 -10.20
CA SER A 477 -26.38 14.96 -8.97
C SER A 477 -27.48 15.87 -8.44
N GLU A 478 -27.60 15.94 -7.12
CA GLU A 478 -28.51 16.83 -6.42
C GLU A 478 -27.74 17.71 -5.45
N GLU A 479 -28.14 18.97 -5.34
CA GLU A 479 -27.61 19.87 -4.33
C GLU A 479 -28.40 19.78 -3.04
N HIS A 480 -27.70 19.51 -1.95
CA HIS A 480 -28.22 19.42 -0.59
C HIS A 480 -27.52 20.43 0.31
N ALA A 481 -28.15 20.76 1.43
CA ALA A 481 -27.50 21.56 2.47
C ALA A 481 -26.22 20.88 2.95
N ALA A 482 -25.16 21.67 3.16
CA ALA A 482 -23.86 21.14 3.57
C ALA A 482 -23.92 20.57 4.99
N LYS A 483 -23.16 19.50 5.22
CA LYS A 483 -22.92 18.91 6.54
C LYS A 483 -21.41 18.80 6.77
N PRO A 484 -20.71 19.93 6.85
CA PRO A 484 -19.25 19.90 6.82
C PRO A 484 -18.66 19.38 8.13
N HIS A 485 -17.53 18.68 8.03
CA HIS A 485 -16.67 18.43 9.18
C HIS A 485 -15.84 19.68 9.47
N LEU A 486 -15.57 19.94 10.76
CA LEU A 486 -14.76 21.09 11.17
C LEU A 486 -13.29 20.96 10.73
N ASP A 487 -12.79 19.76 10.48
CA ASP A 487 -11.39 19.48 10.15
C ASP A 487 -10.39 19.99 11.23
N ALA A 488 -10.75 19.77 12.50
CA ALA A 488 -9.92 20.08 13.67
C ALA A 488 -10.03 18.99 14.75
N THR A 489 -8.94 18.78 15.49
CA THR A 489 -8.96 17.95 16.70
C THR A 489 -9.31 18.81 17.90
N LEU A 490 -10.23 18.32 18.74
CA LEU A 490 -10.74 19.02 19.91
C LEU A 490 -10.44 18.22 21.19
N LYS A 491 -10.11 18.94 22.27
CA LYS A 491 -10.12 18.41 23.63
C LYS A 491 -11.17 19.20 24.42
N GLY A 492 -12.32 18.57 24.68
CA GLY A 492 -13.52 19.31 25.08
C GLY A 492 -13.94 20.25 23.96
N THR A 493 -13.97 21.55 24.23
CA THR A 493 -14.24 22.59 23.23
C THR A 493 -12.98 23.28 22.69
N THR A 494 -11.79 22.91 23.19
CA THR A 494 -10.53 23.54 22.80
C THR A 494 -9.91 22.89 21.57
N VAL A 495 -9.54 23.69 20.57
CA VAL A 495 -8.82 23.26 19.37
C VAL A 495 -7.38 22.90 19.71
N THR A 496 -6.99 21.65 19.46
CA THR A 496 -5.63 21.14 19.72
C THR A 496 -4.83 20.88 18.45
N LYS A 497 -5.51 20.69 17.32
CA LYS A 497 -4.89 20.52 15.99
C LYS A 497 -5.84 21.02 14.92
N ILE A 498 -5.30 21.61 13.86
CA ILE A 498 -6.06 22.05 12.68
C ILE A 498 -5.50 21.31 11.46
N GLU A 499 -6.39 20.74 10.65
CA GLU A 499 -5.99 20.15 9.38
C GLU A 499 -5.69 21.25 8.35
N GLN A 500 -4.53 21.12 7.68
CA GLN A 500 -4.11 22.07 6.66
C GLN A 500 -5.07 22.00 5.45
N GLY A 501 -5.54 23.17 5.00
CA GLY A 501 -6.54 23.34 3.94
C GLY A 501 -7.98 23.03 4.37
N GLY A 502 -8.18 22.53 5.59
CA GLY A 502 -9.48 22.13 6.12
C GLY A 502 -10.38 23.31 6.51
N LEU A 503 -11.63 22.98 6.84
CA LEU A 503 -12.64 23.99 7.14
C LEU A 503 -12.27 24.90 8.32
N ALA A 504 -11.75 24.35 9.42
CA ALA A 504 -11.28 25.11 10.58
C ALA A 504 -10.25 26.17 10.21
N GLN A 505 -9.27 25.81 9.37
CA GLN A 505 -8.24 26.75 8.94
C GLN A 505 -8.86 27.88 8.11
N LYS A 506 -9.79 27.56 7.20
CA LYS A 506 -10.48 28.53 6.35
C LYS A 506 -11.41 29.46 7.13
N LEU A 507 -12.07 28.93 8.16
CA LEU A 507 -12.90 29.70 9.08
C LEU A 507 -12.05 30.67 9.91
N GLY A 508 -10.75 30.39 10.07
CA GLY A 508 -9.79 31.20 10.82
C GLY A 508 -9.59 30.75 12.26
N LEU A 509 -9.92 29.48 12.58
CA LEU A 509 -9.59 28.89 13.87
C LEU A 509 -8.08 28.75 14.04
N LEU A 510 -7.63 28.77 15.30
CA LEU A 510 -6.25 28.56 15.72
C LEU A 510 -6.18 27.52 16.84
N VAL A 511 -5.04 26.86 16.96
CA VAL A 511 -4.76 26.00 18.11
C VAL A 511 -4.82 26.83 19.40
N GLY A 512 -5.58 26.36 20.38
CA GLY A 512 -5.87 27.05 21.64
C GLY A 512 -7.20 27.80 21.67
N ASP A 513 -7.93 27.91 20.56
CA ASP A 513 -9.28 28.47 20.56
C ASP A 513 -10.25 27.57 21.33
N GLU A 514 -11.09 28.17 22.16
CA GLU A 514 -12.17 27.48 22.88
C GLU A 514 -13.52 27.82 22.23
N LEU A 515 -14.17 26.84 21.60
CA LEU A 515 -15.47 27.04 20.94
C LEU A 515 -16.59 27.16 21.98
N LEU A 516 -17.38 28.23 21.88
CA LEU A 516 -18.48 28.54 22.80
C LEU A 516 -19.84 28.30 22.15
N VAL A 517 -19.97 28.67 20.88
CA VAL A 517 -21.21 28.55 20.10
C VAL A 517 -20.87 28.09 18.69
N VAL A 518 -21.62 27.13 18.17
CA VAL A 518 -21.53 26.67 16.77
C VAL A 518 -22.92 26.75 16.14
N ASN A 519 -23.03 27.42 14.99
CA ASN A 519 -24.27 27.62 14.24
C ASN A 519 -25.42 28.14 15.14
N GLY A 520 -25.10 29.11 16.01
CA GLY A 520 -26.05 29.75 16.93
C GLY A 520 -26.40 28.93 18.17
N SER A 521 -25.87 27.71 18.32
CA SER A 521 -26.12 26.84 19.48
C SER A 521 -24.90 26.75 20.40
N PRO A 522 -25.04 26.93 21.73
CA PRO A 522 -23.94 26.74 22.68
C PRO A 522 -23.38 25.31 22.63
N CYS A 523 -22.08 25.18 22.89
CA CYS A 523 -21.42 23.89 22.99
C CYS A 523 -20.49 23.82 24.20
N ASP A 524 -20.49 22.68 24.90
CA ASP A 524 -19.66 22.39 26.08
C ASP A 524 -18.77 21.14 25.92
N SER A 525 -18.91 20.45 24.79
CA SER A 525 -18.29 19.15 24.53
C SER A 525 -17.98 18.97 23.05
N ARG A 526 -17.02 18.07 22.78
CA ARG A 526 -16.59 17.72 21.42
C ARG A 526 -17.75 17.14 20.61
N GLU A 527 -18.53 16.26 21.22
CA GLU A 527 -19.64 15.55 20.59
C GLU A 527 -20.75 16.53 20.18
N GLN A 528 -20.99 17.58 20.98
CA GLN A 528 -21.91 18.64 20.60
C GLN A 528 -21.39 19.45 19.41
N ILE A 529 -20.11 19.82 19.38
CA ILE A 529 -19.51 20.54 18.25
C ILE A 529 -19.61 19.71 16.97
N GLU A 530 -19.23 18.43 17.01
CA GLU A 530 -19.35 17.52 15.87
C GLU A 530 -20.80 17.41 15.39
N ARG A 531 -21.75 17.25 16.32
CA ARG A 531 -23.18 17.23 15.97
C ARG A 531 -23.67 18.54 15.34
N LEU A 532 -23.27 19.69 15.88
CA LEU A 532 -23.71 21.01 15.41
C LEU A 532 -23.10 21.39 14.05
N THR A 533 -21.88 20.95 13.78
CA THR A 533 -21.23 21.15 12.47
C THR A 533 -21.83 20.27 11.37
N LEU A 534 -22.32 19.07 11.73
CA LEU A 534 -23.01 18.15 10.82
C LEU A 534 -24.50 18.47 10.60
N GLN A 535 -25.04 19.49 11.25
CA GLN A 535 -26.39 19.96 10.94
C GLN A 535 -26.42 20.62 9.55
N PRO A 536 -27.50 20.44 8.78
CA PRO A 536 -27.69 21.13 7.51
C PRO A 536 -27.49 22.65 7.68
N SER A 537 -26.46 23.20 7.04
CA SER A 537 -26.23 24.64 7.05
C SER A 537 -26.97 25.31 5.88
N GLU A 538 -27.53 26.50 6.12
CA GLU A 538 -28.07 27.38 5.06
C GLU A 538 -26.94 28.09 4.29
N GLY A 539 -25.89 27.36 3.92
CA GLY A 539 -24.76 27.90 3.15
C GLY A 539 -23.74 28.70 3.96
N ARG A 540 -23.79 28.68 5.30
CA ARG A 540 -22.78 29.34 6.16
C ARG A 540 -22.52 28.58 7.44
N MET A 541 -21.30 28.69 7.94
CA MET A 541 -20.89 28.20 9.25
C MET A 541 -20.51 29.38 10.13
N GLN A 542 -20.99 29.36 11.37
CA GLN A 542 -20.71 30.43 12.35
C GLN A 542 -20.19 29.83 13.65
N CYS A 543 -19.13 30.44 14.20
CA CYS A 543 -18.57 30.04 15.48
C CYS A 543 -18.27 31.26 16.36
N SER A 544 -18.76 31.23 17.59
CA SER A 544 -18.27 32.10 18.67
C SER A 544 -17.20 31.35 19.45
N LEU A 545 -16.05 31.96 19.69
CA LEU A 545 -14.92 31.33 20.36
C LEU A 545 -14.22 32.28 21.32
N LYS A 546 -13.48 31.73 22.27
CA LYS A 546 -12.58 32.48 23.14
C LYS A 546 -11.13 32.28 22.68
N ARG A 547 -10.43 33.39 22.40
CA ARG A 547 -9.01 33.43 22.05
C ARG A 547 -8.31 34.51 22.88
N GLY A 548 -7.28 34.12 23.63
CA GLY A 548 -6.53 35.08 24.47
C GLY A 548 -7.39 35.86 25.48
N GLY A 549 -8.49 35.26 25.94
CA GLY A 549 -9.44 35.91 26.88
C GLY A 549 -10.51 36.78 26.22
N GLN A 550 -10.49 36.97 24.90
CA GLN A 550 -11.51 37.71 24.15
C GLN A 550 -12.45 36.76 23.41
N THR A 551 -13.72 37.15 23.28
CA THR A 551 -14.69 36.45 22.44
C THR A 551 -14.61 36.97 21.00
N LEU A 552 -14.50 36.06 20.03
CA LEU A 552 -14.47 36.34 18.60
C LEU A 552 -15.63 35.62 17.91
N GLU A 553 -16.20 36.25 16.89
CA GLU A 553 -17.19 35.65 16.00
C GLU A 553 -16.54 35.40 14.64
N LEU A 554 -16.58 34.15 14.19
CA LEU A 554 -16.10 33.73 12.87
C LEU A 554 -17.27 33.27 12.02
N THR A 555 -17.28 33.64 10.75
CA THR A 555 -18.29 33.22 9.77
C THR A 555 -17.61 32.85 8.46
N LEU A 556 -18.05 31.76 7.85
CA LEU A 556 -17.57 31.31 6.55
C LEU A 556 -18.75 30.81 5.71
N GLU A 557 -18.82 31.22 4.46
CA GLU A 557 -19.74 30.67 3.48
C GLU A 557 -19.33 29.23 3.12
N ILE A 558 -20.29 28.32 3.11
CA ILE A 558 -20.11 26.89 2.86
C ILE A 558 -20.84 26.52 1.58
N ALA A 559 -20.09 25.95 0.63
CA ALA A 559 -20.68 25.40 -0.59
C ALA A 559 -21.68 24.29 -0.27
N LYS A 560 -22.75 24.19 -1.06
CA LYS A 560 -23.72 23.10 -0.94
C LYS A 560 -23.05 21.74 -1.13
N ARG A 561 -23.59 20.71 -0.49
CA ARG A 561 -23.19 19.31 -0.69
C ARG A 561 -23.79 18.80 -1.99
N VAL A 562 -22.98 18.17 -2.83
CA VAL A 562 -23.44 17.57 -4.09
C VAL A 562 -23.50 16.06 -3.90
N ILE A 563 -24.71 15.50 -3.88
CA ILE A 563 -24.93 14.05 -3.75
C ILE A 563 -25.11 13.46 -5.15
N PHE A 564 -24.40 12.38 -5.44
CA PHE A 564 -24.48 11.70 -6.74
C PHE A 564 -25.44 10.50 -6.68
N LEU A 565 -26.13 10.25 -7.78
CA LEU A 565 -26.93 9.06 -8.02
C LEU A 565 -26.34 8.36 -9.24
N VAL A 566 -25.91 7.11 -9.06
CA VAL A 566 -25.19 6.34 -10.07
C VAL A 566 -26.01 5.11 -10.43
N ASP A 567 -26.34 4.96 -11.71
CA ASP A 567 -27.02 3.78 -12.22
C ASP A 567 -26.03 2.60 -12.36
N PRO A 568 -26.31 1.39 -11.82
CA PRO A 568 -25.43 0.25 -11.97
C PRO A 568 -25.43 -0.38 -13.38
N ARG A 569 -26.44 -0.12 -14.22
CA ARG A 569 -26.60 -0.78 -15.54
C ARG A 569 -25.37 -0.67 -16.44
N PRO A 570 -24.70 0.49 -16.58
CA PRO A 570 -23.52 0.62 -17.43
C PRO A 570 -22.37 -0.31 -17.02
N TRP A 571 -22.21 -0.65 -15.74
CA TRP A 571 -21.17 -1.58 -15.29
C TRP A 571 -21.64 -3.05 -15.32
N LYS A 572 -22.91 -3.30 -15.01
CA LYS A 572 -23.49 -4.65 -14.98
C LYS A 572 -23.62 -5.28 -16.37
N GLN A 573 -24.00 -4.52 -17.40
CA GLN A 573 -24.30 -5.06 -18.74
C GLN A 573 -23.09 -5.63 -19.48
N HIS A 574 -21.87 -5.33 -19.03
CA HIS A 574 -20.64 -5.76 -19.71
C HIS A 574 -19.91 -6.91 -18.99
N GLN A 575 -20.65 -7.74 -18.24
CA GLN A 575 -20.13 -9.00 -17.66
C GLN A 575 -19.76 -10.06 -18.71
N ALA A 576 -20.12 -9.87 -19.99
CA ALA A 576 -19.84 -10.85 -21.04
C ALA A 576 -18.40 -10.71 -21.58
N SER A 577 -17.46 -11.35 -20.90
CA SER A 577 -16.34 -12.06 -21.54
C SER A 577 -16.35 -13.50 -21.01
N PRO A 578 -16.10 -14.50 -21.85
CA PRO A 578 -16.59 -15.86 -21.64
C PRO A 578 -15.85 -16.53 -20.49
N ALA A 579 -16.52 -16.67 -19.35
CA ALA A 579 -16.21 -17.79 -18.47
C ALA A 579 -16.33 -19.05 -19.34
N ALA A 580 -15.24 -19.82 -19.43
CA ALA A 580 -15.23 -21.11 -20.09
C ALA A 580 -16.46 -21.90 -19.63
N GLN A 581 -17.38 -22.16 -20.56
CA GLN A 581 -18.38 -23.19 -20.33
C GLN A 581 -17.60 -24.47 -20.05
N PRO A 582 -17.88 -25.20 -18.96
CA PRO A 582 -17.33 -26.54 -18.81
C PRO A 582 -17.72 -27.33 -20.06
N PRO A 583 -16.84 -28.18 -20.60
CA PRO A 583 -17.16 -28.96 -21.78
C PRO A 583 -18.46 -29.72 -21.51
N ALA A 584 -19.43 -29.55 -22.41
CA ALA A 584 -20.66 -30.32 -22.39
C ALA A 584 -20.26 -31.80 -22.31
N GLN A 585 -20.77 -32.48 -21.29
CA GLN A 585 -20.69 -33.93 -21.20
C GLN A 585 -21.57 -34.49 -22.32
N ASP A 586 -20.93 -35.01 -23.37
CA ASP A 586 -21.49 -36.02 -24.27
C ASP A 586 -20.71 -37.33 -24.08
#